data_AF-A0A3P3QRK3-F1
#
_entry.id   AF-A0A3P3QRK3-F1
#
_cell.length_a   1.000
_cell.length_b   1.000
_cell.length_c   1.000
_cell.angle_alpha   90.00
_cell.angle_beta   90.00
_cell.angle_gamma   90.00
#
_symmetry.space_group_name_H-M   'P 1'
#
loop_
_entity.id
_entity.type
_entity.pdbx_description
1 polymer ?
#
loop_
_entity_poly.entity_id
_entity_poly.type
_entity_poly.pdbx_seq_one_letter_code
_entity_poly.pdbx_strand_id
1 'polypeptide(L)'
;MIVYLYLEVDLSDDDADLEDVARDCGHTLSHPQLLDWDLLGVTNWHGHACLEFQLQMKATVAESDLHQLISDIQVQISHPAVSSSRTMLVSDTRES
;
A
#
# COMPACT_ATOMS: atom_id res chain seq x y z
N MET A 1 4.30 14.78 7.10
CA MET A 1 2.90 14.67 6.66
C MET A 1 2.56 13.20 6.59
N ILE A 2 1.32 12.81 6.90
CA ILE A 2 0.88 11.42 6.75
C ILE A 2 -0.01 11.33 5.50
N VAL A 3 0.19 10.29 4.72
CA VAL A 3 -0.70 9.90 3.61
C VAL A 3 -0.99 8.40 3.72
N TYR A 4 -2.10 7.96 3.16
CA TYR A 4 -2.60 6.60 3.19
C TYR A 4 -2.52 6.01 1.78
N LEU A 5 -1.90 4.85 1.67
CA LEU A 5 -1.74 4.08 0.45
C LEU A 5 -2.63 2.84 0.52
N TYR A 6 -3.41 2.63 -0.53
CA TYR A 6 -4.23 1.44 -0.72
C TYR A 6 -3.63 0.63 -1.86
N LEU A 7 -3.12 -0.54 -1.53
CA LEU A 7 -2.45 -1.44 -2.45
C LEU A 7 -3.33 -2.67 -2.66
N GLU A 8 -3.84 -2.83 -3.87
CA GLU A 8 -4.47 -4.10 -4.28
C GLU A 8 -3.37 -5.13 -4.50
N VAL A 9 -3.58 -6.32 -3.97
CA VAL A 9 -2.64 -7.42 -4.09
C VAL A 9 -3.34 -8.57 -4.79
N ASP A 10 -2.78 -8.96 -5.94
CA ASP A 10 -3.22 -10.13 -6.67
C ASP A 10 -2.48 -11.35 -6.14
N LEU A 11 -3.24 -12.31 -5.65
CA LEU A 11 -2.74 -13.57 -5.12
C LEU A 11 -2.92 -14.65 -6.21
N SER A 12 -1.84 -15.36 -6.52
CA SER A 12 -1.86 -16.48 -7.47
C SER A 12 -2.40 -17.76 -6.84
N ASP A 13 -2.40 -17.81 -5.50
CA ASP A 13 -2.79 -18.97 -4.73
C ASP A 13 -4.22 -18.77 -4.21
N ASP A 14 -5.13 -19.68 -4.59
CA ASP A 14 -6.56 -19.63 -4.25
C ASP A 14 -6.81 -19.85 -2.74
N ASP A 15 -5.84 -20.44 -2.04
CA ASP A 15 -5.85 -20.67 -0.58
C ASP A 15 -5.12 -19.56 0.20
N ALA A 16 -4.54 -18.55 -0.48
CA ALA A 16 -3.86 -17.45 0.22
C ALA A 16 -4.84 -16.34 0.60
N ASP A 17 -4.85 -16.02 1.90
CA ASP A 17 -5.59 -14.89 2.44
C ASP A 17 -4.72 -13.64 2.50
N LEU A 18 -5.28 -12.51 2.05
CA LEU A 18 -4.59 -11.21 2.13
C LEU A 18 -4.26 -10.82 3.58
N GLU A 19 -5.06 -11.28 4.54
CA GLU A 19 -4.81 -11.08 5.98
C GLU A 19 -3.54 -11.81 6.44
N ASP A 20 -3.25 -12.99 5.88
CA ASP A 20 -2.02 -13.72 6.21
C ASP A 20 -0.80 -13.04 5.57
N VAL A 21 -0.95 -12.56 4.34
CA VAL A 21 0.06 -11.73 3.65
C VAL A 21 0.39 -10.48 4.48
N ALA A 22 -0.63 -9.78 4.98
CA ALA A 22 -0.45 -8.59 5.82
C ALA A 22 0.31 -8.90 7.12
N ARG A 23 0.11 -10.08 7.69
CA ARG A 23 0.61 -10.43 9.04
C ARG A 23 1.97 -11.11 9.03
N ASP A 24 2.20 -12.05 8.12
CA ASP A 24 3.36 -12.94 8.15
C ASP A 24 4.45 -12.55 7.15
N CYS A 25 4.19 -11.58 6.26
CA CYS A 25 5.14 -11.22 5.21
C CYS A 25 5.90 -9.91 5.38
N GLY A 26 7.11 -9.93 4.80
CA GLY A 26 7.97 -8.77 4.69
C GLY A 26 7.45 -7.84 3.61
N HIS A 27 7.00 -6.66 4.02
CA HIS A 27 6.64 -5.57 3.12
C HIS A 27 7.83 -4.62 3.04
N THR A 28 8.21 -4.22 1.83
CA THR A 28 9.23 -3.20 1.62
C THR A 28 8.62 -2.10 0.77
N LEU A 29 8.67 -0.88 1.30
CA LEU A 29 8.17 0.30 0.62
C LEU A 29 9.30 1.31 0.46
N SER A 30 9.51 1.75 -0.78
CA SER A 30 10.60 2.64 -1.14
C SER A 30 10.11 3.83 -1.95
N HIS A 31 10.40 5.03 -1.45
CA HIS A 31 10.16 6.29 -2.17
C HIS A 31 11.11 7.38 -1.62
N PRO A 32 11.69 8.26 -2.46
CA PRO A 32 12.68 9.26 -2.04
C PRO A 32 12.20 10.22 -0.95
N GLN A 33 10.90 10.56 -0.97
CA GLN A 33 10.29 11.43 0.03
C GLN A 33 9.69 10.69 1.24
N LEU A 34 9.75 9.36 1.26
CA LEU A 34 9.30 8.59 2.42
C LEU A 34 10.32 8.74 3.56
N LEU A 35 9.81 8.97 4.77
CA LEU A 35 10.57 8.88 6.02
C LEU A 35 10.40 7.51 6.65
N ASP A 36 9.14 7.09 6.77
CA ASP A 36 8.75 5.89 7.50
C ASP A 36 7.38 5.42 6.99
N TRP A 37 7.02 4.18 7.29
CA TRP A 37 5.74 3.61 6.90
C TRP A 37 5.29 2.53 7.89
N ASP A 38 3.98 2.42 8.06
CA ASP A 38 3.33 1.39 8.85
C ASP A 38 2.29 0.67 8.00
N LEU A 39 2.24 -0.65 8.10
CA LEU A 39 1.11 -1.42 7.58
C LEU A 39 -0.01 -1.40 8.63
N LEU A 40 -1.16 -0.84 8.27
CA LEU A 40 -2.33 -0.78 9.15
C LEU A 40 -3.14 -2.08 9.09
N GLY A 41 -3.09 -2.80 7.98
CA GLY A 41 -3.72 -4.10 7.80
C GLY A 41 -4.43 -4.22 6.45
N VAL A 42 -5.42 -5.12 6.40
CA VAL A 42 -6.28 -5.29 5.23
C VAL A 42 -7.52 -4.42 5.37
N THR A 43 -7.87 -3.72 4.30
CA THR A 43 -9.10 -2.95 4.17
C THR A 43 -9.85 -3.35 2.90
N ASN A 44 -11.15 -3.06 2.85
CA ASN A 44 -11.95 -3.28 1.66
C ASN A 44 -12.28 -1.93 1.02
N TRP A 45 -11.59 -1.61 -0.06
CA TRP A 45 -11.79 -0.36 -0.78
C TRP A 45 -12.59 -0.61 -2.06
N HIS A 46 -13.79 -0.05 -2.15
CA HIS A 46 -14.70 -0.21 -3.31
C HIS A 46 -15.01 -1.66 -3.71
N GLY A 47 -14.95 -2.61 -2.77
CA GLY A 47 -15.18 -4.04 -3.04
C GLY A 47 -13.90 -4.83 -3.36
N HIS A 48 -12.73 -4.17 -3.31
CA HIS A 48 -11.42 -4.77 -3.51
C HIS A 48 -10.70 -4.90 -2.17
N ALA A 49 -10.18 -6.10 -1.88
CA ALA A 49 -9.32 -6.33 -0.73
C ALA A 49 -7.95 -5.68 -1.00
N CYS A 50 -7.60 -4.70 -0.17
CA CYS A 50 -6.39 -3.90 -0.31
C CYS A 50 -5.61 -3.89 1.00
N LEU A 51 -4.28 -3.84 0.90
CA LEU A 51 -3.43 -3.50 2.04
C LEU A 51 -3.42 -2.00 2.24
N GLU A 52 -3.69 -1.57 3.46
CA GLU A 52 -3.66 -0.17 3.87
C GLU A 52 -2.32 0.13 4.54
N PHE A 53 -1.55 1.05 3.95
CA PHE A 53 -0.30 1.54 4.51
C PHE A 53 -0.44 3.01 4.90
N GLN A 54 0.08 3.34 6.08
CA GLN A 54 0.29 4.70 6.51
C GLN A 54 1.72 5.11 6.15
N LEU A 55 1.86 6.16 5.36
CA LEU A 55 3.15 6.64 4.89
C LEU A 55 3.48 7.98 5.53
N GLN A 56 4.63 8.06 6.18
CA GLN A 56 5.17 9.30 6.70
C GLN A 56 6.07 9.95 5.65
N MET A 57 5.63 11.08 5.13
CA MET A 57 6.34 11.85 4.10
C MET A 57 7.22 12.96 4.72
N LYS A 58 8.41 13.16 4.14
CA LYS A 58 9.38 14.23 4.47
C LYS A 58 8.80 15.63 4.35
N ALA A 59 8.00 15.83 3.31
CA ALA A 59 7.40 17.11 2.97
C ALA A 59 5.91 16.93 2.72
N THR A 60 5.19 18.06 2.66
CA THR A 60 3.79 18.05 2.27
C THR A 60 3.68 17.70 0.79
N VAL A 61 2.92 16.66 0.45
CA VAL A 61 2.61 16.28 -0.92
C VAL A 61 1.34 17.02 -1.32
N ALA A 62 1.37 17.76 -2.42
CA ALA A 62 0.16 18.42 -2.92
C ALA A 62 -0.77 17.38 -3.57
N GLU A 63 -2.08 17.63 -3.58
CA GLU A 63 -3.06 16.73 -4.23
C GLU A 63 -2.69 16.40 -5.68
N SER A 64 -2.17 17.38 -6.43
CA SER A 64 -1.73 17.18 -7.82
C SER A 64 -0.55 16.20 -7.96
N ASP A 65 0.26 16.06 -6.92
CA ASP A 65 1.41 15.15 -6.86
C ASP A 65 1.04 13.76 -6.31
N LEU A 66 -0.13 13.58 -5.68
CA LEU A 66 -0.57 12.27 -5.18
C LEU A 66 -0.67 11.24 -6.32
N HIS A 67 -1.16 11.65 -7.48
CA HIS A 67 -1.18 10.79 -8.67
C HIS A 67 0.22 10.39 -9.14
N GLN A 68 1.19 11.27 -9.02
CA GLN A 68 2.58 10.95 -9.34
C GLN A 68 3.19 10.03 -8.29
N LEU A 69 2.83 10.23 -7.01
CA LEU A 69 3.25 9.38 -5.89
C LEU A 69 2.81 7.93 -6.09
N ILE A 70 1.58 7.71 -6.59
CA ILE A 70 1.07 6.38 -6.96
C ILE A 70 2.00 5.65 -7.93
N SER A 71 2.61 6.37 -8.87
CA SER A 71 3.50 5.79 -9.89
C SER A 71 4.95 5.68 -9.45
N ASP A 72 5.42 6.56 -8.56
CA ASP A 72 6.81 6.58 -8.08
C ASP A 72 7.04 5.59 -6.94
N ILE A 73 6.00 5.32 -6.14
CA ILE A 73 6.09 4.45 -4.98
C ILE A 73 6.33 3.00 -5.39
N GLN A 74 7.44 2.44 -4.93
CA GLN A 74 7.76 1.04 -5.17
C GLN A 74 7.40 0.24 -3.93
N VAL A 75 6.45 -0.67 -4.09
CA VAL A 75 6.07 -1.62 -3.06
C VAL A 75 6.47 -3.02 -3.49
N GLN A 76 7.15 -3.72 -2.59
CA GLN A 76 7.52 -5.12 -2.78
C GLN A 76 6.98 -5.92 -1.60
N ILE A 77 6.22 -6.97 -1.91
CA ILE A 77 5.68 -7.89 -0.93
C ILE A 77 6.43 -9.20 -1.07
N SER A 78 7.08 -9.65 0.00
CA SER A 78 7.89 -10.86 0.02
C SER A 78 7.05 -12.08 0.41
N HIS A 79 5.95 -12.34 -0.30
CA HIS A 79 5.06 -13.48 -0.06
C HIS A 79 5.01 -14.38 -1.31
N PRO A 80 5.17 -15.71 -1.20
CA PRO A 80 5.21 -16.62 -2.36
C PRO A 80 3.89 -16.67 -3.15
N ALA A 81 2.76 -16.45 -2.47
CA ALA A 81 1.44 -16.38 -3.11
C ALA A 81 1.15 -15.05 -3.85
N VAL A 82 1.97 -14.01 -3.70
CA VAL A 82 1.70 -12.71 -4.34
C VAL A 82 2.19 -12.76 -5.79
N SER A 83 1.26 -12.69 -6.74
CA SER A 83 1.59 -12.59 -8.18
C SER A 83 2.02 -11.18 -8.54
N SER A 84 1.29 -10.19 -8.02
CA SER A 84 1.45 -8.79 -8.39
C SER A 84 0.78 -7.90 -7.35
N SER A 85 1.22 -6.65 -7.28
CA SER A 85 0.60 -5.64 -6.44
C SER A 85 0.43 -4.36 -7.25
N ARG A 86 -0.70 -3.68 -7.05
CA ARG A 86 -1.04 -2.46 -7.75
C ARG A 86 -1.48 -1.39 -6.76
N THR A 87 -0.86 -0.23 -6.85
CA THR A 87 -1.34 0.94 -6.11
C THR A 87 -2.68 1.40 -6.69
N MET A 88 -3.71 1.38 -5.85
CA MET A 88 -5.07 1.79 -6.22
C MET A 88 -5.27 3.27 -5.94
N LEU A 89 -4.86 3.71 -4.75
CA LEU A 89 -5.09 5.06 -4.28
C LEU A 89 -3.98 5.49 -3.33
N VAL A 90 -3.64 6.77 -3.40
CA VAL A 90 -2.93 7.48 -2.34
C VAL A 90 -3.77 8.69 -1.98
N SER A 91 -4.06 8.86 -0.70
CA SER A 91 -4.84 9.99 -0.18
C SER A 91 -4.16 10.57 1.07
N ASP A 92 -4.30 11.86 1.34
CA ASP A 92 -3.86 12.44 2.62
C ASP A 92 -4.84 12.13 3.77
N THR A 93 -6.06 11.71 3.43
CA THR A 93 -7.07 11.23 4.37
C THR A 93 -7.18 9.71 4.37
N ARG A 94 -7.53 9.16 5.52
CA ARG A 94 -7.90 7.75 5.62
C ARG A 94 -9.33 7.58 5.12
N GLU A 95 -9.49 6.77 4.09
CA GLU A 95 -10.78 6.39 3.51
C GLU A 95 -11.31 5.19 4.31
N SER A 96 -12.59 5.21 4.68
CA SER A 96 -13.25 4.19 5.51
C SER A 96 -14.47 3.61 4.81
#